data_AF-A0A1S6QHF1-F1
#
_entry.id   AF-A0A1S6QHF1-F1
#
_cell.length_a   1.000
_cell.length_b   1.000
_cell.length_c   1.000
_cell.angle_alpha   90.00
_cell.angle_beta   90.00
_cell.angle_gamma   90.00
#
_symmetry.space_group_name_H-M   'P 1'
#
loop_
_entity.id
_entity.type
_entity.pdbx_description
1 polymer ?
#
loop_
_entity_poly.entity_id
_entity_poly.type
_entity_poly.pdbx_seq_one_letter_code
_entity_poly.pdbx_strand_id
1 'polypeptide(L)' 'MRINIVLRNKETGEEYLTSKNRRNNPDRIKLMKYSPKLHKRVIFEEKKN' A
#
# COMPACT_ATOMS: atom_id res chain seq x y z
N MET A 1 -8.24 -16.44 2.21
CA MET A 1 -7.45 -16.07 3.40
C MET A 1 -7.12 -14.59 3.30
N ARG A 2 -7.65 -13.78 4.21
CA ARG A 2 -7.41 -12.34 4.26
C ARG A 2 -6.22 -12.07 5.17
N ILE A 3 -5.24 -11.32 4.67
CA ILE A 3 -4.02 -10.97 5.40
C ILE A 3 -3.90 -9.46 5.50
N ASN A 4 -3.29 -8.97 6.58
CA ASN A 4 -2.92 -7.57 6.70
C ASN A 4 -1.61 -7.34 5.94
N ILE A 5 -1.55 -6.25 5.20
CA ILE A 5 -0.39 -5.82 4.44
C ILE A 5 -0.12 -4.34 4.73
N VAL A 6 1.15 -3.95 4.62
CA VAL A 6 1.56 -2.56 4.72
C VAL A 6 1.81 -2.04 3.32
N LEU A 7 1.22 -0.89 2.99
CA LEU A 7 1.55 -0.15 1.77
C LEU A 7 2.51 0.97 2.15
N ARG A 8 3.58 1.14 1.39
CA ARG A 8 4.58 2.18 1.62
C ARG A 8 4.76 3.05 0.39
N ASN A 9 4.87 4.35 0.60
CA ASN A 9 5.31 5.26 -0.44
C ASN A 9 6.86 5.32 -0.46
N LYS A 10 7.43 5.20 -1.67
CA LYS A 10 8.89 5.17 -1.87
C LYS A 10 9.55 6.53 -1.64
N GLU A 11 8.84 7.63 -1.89
CA GLU A 11 9.37 8.99 -1.80
C GLU A 11 9.26 9.54 -0.38
N THR A 12 8.10 9.39 0.27
CA THR A 12 7.79 10.03 1.55
C THR A 12 8.02 9.13 2.77
N GLY A 13 8.16 7.82 2.55
CA GLY A 13 8.27 6.81 3.60
C GLY A 13 6.98 6.59 4.41
N GLU A 14 5.86 7.18 3.99
CA GLU A 14 4.56 7.02 4.66
C GLU A 14 4.04 5.60 4.47
N GLU A 15 3.38 5.08 5.51
CA GLU A 15 2.88 3.71 5.55
C GLU A 15 1.38 3.67 5.86
N TYR A 16 0.66 2.80 5.16
CA TYR A 16 -0.76 2.52 5.39
C TYR A 16 -0.95 1.05 5.68
N LEU A 17 -1.75 0.75 6.72
CA LEU A 17 -2.22 -0.60 6.97
C LEU A 17 -3.46 -0.88 6.12
N THR A 18 -3.45 -1.97 5.38
CA THR A 18 -4.65 -2.47 4.71
C THR A 18 -4.70 -3.98 4.78
N SER A 19 -5.75 -4.57 4.22
CA SER A 19 -5.87 -6.02 4.12
C SER A 19 -6.13 -6.43 2.68
N LYS A 20 -5.50 -7.53 2.25
CA LYS A 20 -5.77 -8.15 0.95
C LYS A 20 -6.20 -9.59 1.11
N ASN A 21 -7.01 -10.07 0.17
CA ASN A 21 -7.30 -11.49 0.05
C ASN A 21 -6.32 -12.12 -0.94
N ARG A 22 -5.35 -12.88 -0.42
CA ARG A 22 -4.26 -13.49 -1.20
C ARG A 22 -4.75 -14.51 -2.24
N ARG A 23 -5.96 -15.05 -2.07
CA ARG A 23 -6.56 -15.99 -3.04
C ARG A 23 -7.01 -15.27 -4.32
N ASN A 24 -7.61 -14.09 -4.16
CA ASN A 24 -8.18 -13.34 -5.30
C ASN A 24 -7.14 -12.42 -5.92
N ASN A 25 -6.23 -11.88 -5.10
CA ASN A 25 -5.15 -10.98 -5.52
C ASN A 25 -3.82 -11.52 -4.97
N PRO A 26 -3.20 -12.49 -5.65
CA PRO A 26 -1.92 -13.08 -5.22
C PRO A 26 -0.75 -12.10 -5.39
N ASP A 27 -0.83 -11.21 -6.38
CA ASP A 27 0.23 -10.27 -6.73
C ASP A 27 0.38 -9.12 -5.73
N ARG A 28 1.43 -8.33 -5.92
CA ARG A 28 1.67 -7.11 -5.12
C ARG A 28 0.73 -6.01 -5.57
N ILE A 29 0.06 -5.41 -4.60
CA ILE A 29 -0.92 -4.36 -4.89
C ILE A 29 -0.22 -3.00 -4.92
N LYS A 30 -0.62 -2.17 -5.89
CA LYS A 30 -0.31 -0.74 -5.92
C LYS A 30 -1.61 0.03 -5.83
N LEU A 31 -1.73 0.93 -4.85
CA LEU A 31 -2.93 1.74 -4.67
C LEU A 31 -2.59 3.22 -4.69
N MET A 32 -3.42 4.01 -5.35
CA MET A 32 -3.38 5.46 -5.21
C MET A 32 -3.98 5.88 -3.87
N LYS A 33 -3.18 6.45 -2.99
CA LYS A 33 -3.60 7.00 -1.70
C LYS A 33 -3.12 8.44 -1.57
N TYR A 34 -3.80 9.20 -0.74
CA TYR A 34 -3.41 10.57 -0.45
C TYR A 34 -2.14 10.55 0.41
N SER A 35 -1.15 11.37 0.07
CA SER A 35 0.02 11.63 0.92
C SER A 35 -0.18 12.97 1.62
N PRO A 36 -0.30 12.99 2.97
CA PRO A 36 -0.32 14.22 3.74
C PRO A 36 0.93 15.08 3.54
N LYS A 37 2.12 14.47 3.39
CA LYS A 37 3.38 15.21 3.20
C LYS A 37 3.47 15.91 1.83
N LEU A 38 2.96 15.28 0.77
CA LEU A 38 3.00 15.84 -0.59
C LEU A 38 1.71 16.59 -0.97
N HIS A 39 0.69 16.58 -0.10
CA HIS A 39 -0.64 17.14 -0.33
C HIS A 39 -1.31 16.69 -1.64
N LYS A 40 -1.00 15.47 -2.11
CA LYS A 40 -1.52 14.93 -3.37
C LYS A 40 -1.70 13.42 -3.29
N ARG A 41 -2.51 12.87 -4.21
CA ARG A 41 -2.62 11.41 -4.37
C ARG A 41 -1.39 10.88 -5.11
N VAL A 42 -0.74 9.90 -4.51
CA VAL A 42 0.44 9.23 -5.05
C VAL A 42 0.26 7.72 -4.96
N ILE A 43 1.12 6.97 -5.66
CA ILE A 43 1.08 5.51 -5.66
C ILE A 43 1.80 5.01 -4.40
N PHE A 44 1.13 4.12 -3.68
CA PHE A 44 1.70 3.34 -2.57
C PHE A 44 1.80 1.88 -3.02
N GLU A 45 2.96 1.27 -2.76
CA GLU A 45 3.23 -0.12 -3.13
C GLU A 45 3.26 -1.00 -1.88
N GLU A 46 2.85 -2.26 -2.01
CA GLU A 46 2.95 -3.23 -0.93
C GLU A 46 4.41 -3.41 -0.47
N LYS A 47 4.65 -3.15 0.81
CA LYS A 47 5.94 -3.32 1.48
C LYS A 47 6.24 -4.81 1.54
N LYS A 48 7.45 -5.17 1.09
CA LYS A 48 7.97 -6.53 1.24
C LYS A 48 8.33 -6.70 2.72
N ASN A 49 7.58 -7.53 3.44
CA ASN A 49 8.10 -8.15 4.65
C ASN A 49 9.12 -9.23 4.29
#